data_AF-V7PH65-F1
#
_entry.id   AF-V7PH65-F1
#
_cell.length_a   1.000
_cell.length_b   1.000
_cell.length_c   1.000
_cell.angle_alpha   90.00
_cell.angle_beta   90.00
_cell.angle_gamma   90.00
#
_symmetry.space_group_name_H-M   'P 1'
#
loop_
_entity.id
_entity.type
_entity.pdbx_description
1 polymer ?
#
loop_
_entity_poly.entity_id
_entity_poly.type
_entity_poly.pdbx_seq_one_letter_code
_entity_poly.pdbx_strand_id
1 'polypeptide(L)'
;MKTENDNWNVSREICLTDFINCPLCYHTNFISMVLFIVGSTFFIFNLLYVSGCIIFAIASAMCFYSNIVGAYTIGSNNKKEFYGYINYTLGCLLFVIGSIYCCFKDDSLSVKLFIFGSSFFLIGALCFMYGITYRQIKNMDWRLLFVYIVNLIGSILFTVASFLFFYPQFYNYACYLYIEGSILFTLGTWFDYIIYINNNIILPN
;
A
#
# COMPACT_ATOMS: atom_id res chain seq x y z
N MET A 1 50.21 -7.88 10.06
CA MET A 1 49.47 -8.31 11.27
C MET A 1 48.38 -7.27 11.49
N LYS A 2 47.12 -7.72 11.67
CA LYS A 2 45.84 -6.99 11.80
C LYS A 2 45.94 -5.61 12.48
N THR A 3 45.14 -4.59 12.13
CA THR A 3 43.66 -4.63 12.07
C THR A 3 43.05 -3.61 11.10
N GLU A 4 42.43 -4.09 10.03
CA GLU A 4 41.16 -3.53 9.54
C GLU A 4 40.08 -3.88 10.56
N ASN A 5 39.60 -2.91 11.31
CA ASN A 5 38.30 -2.92 11.98
C ASN A 5 38.21 -1.63 12.77
N ASP A 6 37.61 -0.61 12.17
CA ASP A 6 36.84 0.41 12.88
C ASP A 6 35.99 1.22 11.89
N ASN A 7 35.37 0.55 10.89
CA ASN A 7 34.16 1.11 10.27
C ASN A 7 32.99 0.76 11.19
N TRP A 8 32.94 1.44 12.34
CA TRP A 8 31.71 1.52 13.11
C TRP A 8 30.69 2.19 12.20
N ASN A 9 29.70 1.43 11.74
CA ASN A 9 28.46 1.97 11.19
C ASN A 9 27.87 2.90 12.25
N VAL A 10 28.23 4.18 12.19
CA VAL A 10 27.59 5.21 13.00
C VAL A 10 26.17 5.32 12.46
N SER A 11 25.23 4.61 13.10
CA SER A 11 23.81 4.75 12.79
C SER A 11 23.40 6.16 13.24
N ARG A 12 23.39 7.10 12.30
CA ARG A 12 22.80 8.41 12.51
C ARG A 12 21.33 8.22 12.91
N GLU A 13 20.89 8.90 13.97
CA GLU A 13 19.47 8.93 14.33
C GLU A 13 18.65 9.56 13.21
N ILE A 14 17.52 8.93 12.85
CA ILE A 14 16.61 9.47 11.85
C ILE A 14 16.00 10.77 12.38
N CYS A 15 16.14 11.86 11.63
CA CYS A 15 15.59 13.16 11.95
C CYS A 15 14.33 13.46 11.12
N LEU A 16 13.50 14.39 11.59
CA LEU A 16 12.30 14.84 10.86
C LEU A 16 12.62 15.33 9.44
N THR A 17 13.77 15.98 9.25
CA THR A 17 14.23 16.45 7.94
C THR A 17 14.42 15.33 6.93
N ASP A 18 14.77 14.12 7.38
CA ASP A 18 14.98 12.97 6.49
C ASP A 18 13.64 12.50 5.90
N PHE A 19 12.56 12.56 6.68
CA PHE A 19 11.21 12.32 6.19
C PHE A 19 10.75 13.39 5.21
N ILE A 20 10.99 14.67 5.50
CA ILE A 20 10.60 15.80 4.62
C ILE A 20 11.30 15.71 3.26
N ASN A 21 12.54 15.23 3.24
CA ASN A 21 13.33 15.10 2.02
C ASN A 21 13.06 13.82 1.22
N CYS A 22 12.15 12.95 1.69
CA CYS A 22 11.79 11.76 0.93
C CYS A 22 11.08 12.14 -0.39
N PRO A 23 11.22 11.31 -1.44
CA PRO A 23 10.52 11.55 -2.69
C PRO A 23 9.00 11.60 -2.50
N LEU A 24 8.34 12.43 -3.30
CA LEU A 24 6.89 12.67 -3.22
C LEU A 24 6.06 11.38 -3.28
N CYS A 25 6.51 10.35 -3.99
CA CYS A 25 5.83 9.06 -4.06
C CYS A 25 5.69 8.37 -2.68
N TYR A 26 6.65 8.52 -1.77
CA TYR A 26 6.52 7.96 -0.41
C TYR A 26 5.47 8.73 0.40
N HIS A 27 5.45 10.07 0.29
CA HIS A 27 4.45 10.92 0.96
C HIS A 27 3.04 10.64 0.48
N THR A 28 2.88 10.62 -0.84
CA THR A 28 1.57 10.38 -1.44
C THR A 28 1.08 8.97 -1.13
N ASN A 29 1.95 7.95 -1.11
CA ASN A 29 1.55 6.60 -0.73
C ASN A 29 1.10 6.53 0.74
N PHE A 30 1.90 7.06 1.67
CA PHE A 30 1.54 7.03 3.10
C PHE A 30 0.26 7.82 3.40
N ILE A 31 0.14 9.05 2.88
CA ILE A 31 -1.06 9.86 3.06
C ILE A 31 -2.27 9.17 2.45
N SER A 32 -2.12 8.48 1.31
CA SER A 32 -3.22 7.74 0.71
C SER A 32 -3.76 6.64 1.63
N MET A 33 -2.90 5.91 2.35
CA MET A 33 -3.33 4.86 3.28
C MET A 33 -4.09 5.43 4.48
N VAL A 34 -3.65 6.58 5.00
CA VAL A 34 -4.40 7.32 6.04
C VAL A 34 -5.75 7.78 5.52
N LEU A 35 -5.82 8.30 4.29
CA LEU A 35 -7.09 8.70 3.69
C LEU A 35 -8.02 7.51 3.43
N PHE A 36 -7.50 6.33 3.10
CA PHE A 36 -8.31 5.11 3.01
C PHE A 36 -8.97 4.78 4.35
N ILE A 37 -8.25 4.88 5.48
CA ILE A 37 -8.83 4.71 6.83
C ILE A 37 -10.00 5.68 7.04
N VAL A 38 -9.80 6.96 6.73
CA VAL A 38 -10.83 8.00 6.91
C VAL A 38 -12.03 7.73 6.00
N GLY A 39 -11.79 7.45 4.72
CA GLY A 39 -12.84 7.15 3.75
C GLY A 39 -13.67 5.92 4.13
N SER A 40 -13.03 4.84 4.55
CA SER A 40 -13.72 3.62 5.02
C SER A 40 -14.49 3.85 6.32
N THR A 41 -13.99 4.69 7.22
CA THR A 41 -14.72 5.08 8.42
C THR A 41 -15.99 5.84 8.06
N PHE A 42 -15.92 6.70 7.04
CA PHE A 42 -17.09 7.48 6.59
C PHE A 42 -18.18 6.61 5.96
N PHE A 43 -17.83 5.48 5.35
CA PHE A 43 -18.83 4.53 4.85
C PHE A 43 -19.77 3.99 5.94
N ILE A 44 -19.30 3.92 7.19
CA ILE A 44 -20.12 3.48 8.33
C ILE A 44 -21.27 4.47 8.61
N PHE A 45 -21.09 5.75 8.26
CA PHE A 45 -22.05 6.80 8.52
C PHE A 45 -22.75 7.21 7.22
N ASN A 46 -24.03 6.82 7.06
CA ASN A 46 -24.81 7.12 5.85
C ASN A 46 -24.75 8.59 5.38
N LEU A 47 -24.75 9.55 6.33
CA LEU A 47 -24.67 10.98 6.02
C LEU A 47 -23.33 11.40 5.38
N LEU A 48 -22.26 10.65 5.67
CA LEU A 48 -20.91 10.90 5.20
C LEU A 48 -20.50 9.99 4.03
N TYR A 49 -21.38 9.09 3.57
CA TYR A 49 -21.05 8.09 2.56
C TYR A 49 -20.41 8.70 1.30
N VAL A 50 -21.05 9.72 0.71
CA VAL A 50 -20.52 10.40 -0.49
C VAL A 50 -19.17 11.07 -0.22
N SER A 51 -19.00 11.69 0.95
CA SER A 51 -17.70 12.24 1.36
C SER A 51 -16.65 11.13 1.50
N GLY A 52 -17.04 9.97 2.04
CA GLY A 52 -16.22 8.77 2.09
C GLY A 52 -15.77 8.34 0.69
N CYS A 53 -16.69 8.28 -0.28
CA CYS A 53 -16.38 7.92 -1.67
C CYS A 53 -15.38 8.89 -2.30
N ILE A 54 -15.55 10.19 -2.08
CA ILE A 54 -14.63 11.24 -2.59
C ILE A 54 -13.23 11.06 -1.98
N ILE A 55 -13.14 10.89 -0.65
CA ILE A 55 -11.86 10.68 0.04
C ILE A 55 -11.17 9.41 -0.47
N PHE A 56 -11.94 8.32 -0.63
CA PHE A 56 -11.44 7.04 -1.12
C PHE A 56 -10.94 7.12 -2.57
N ALA A 57 -11.61 7.91 -3.42
CA ALA A 57 -11.17 8.19 -4.78
C ALA A 57 -9.84 8.96 -4.82
N ILE A 58 -9.70 10.00 -3.98
CA ILE A 58 -8.46 10.78 -3.85
C ILE A 58 -7.32 9.90 -3.34
N ALA A 59 -7.56 9.12 -2.29
CA ALA A 59 -6.61 8.13 -1.77
C ALA A 59 -6.15 7.18 -2.88
N SER A 60 -7.09 6.61 -3.63
CA SER A 60 -6.78 5.71 -4.74
C SER A 60 -5.95 6.38 -5.83
N ALA A 61 -6.21 7.65 -6.15
CA ALA A 61 -5.43 8.39 -7.14
C ALA A 61 -3.99 8.68 -6.67
N MET A 62 -3.79 8.98 -5.39
CA MET A 62 -2.46 9.17 -4.80
C MET A 62 -1.67 7.85 -4.76
N CYS A 63 -2.34 6.76 -4.40
CA CYS A 63 -1.78 5.41 -4.42
C CYS A 63 -1.43 4.99 -5.86
N PHE A 64 -2.28 5.31 -6.84
CA PHE A 64 -2.02 5.09 -8.27
C PHE A 64 -0.73 5.78 -8.73
N TYR A 65 -0.58 7.08 -8.43
CA TYR A 65 0.65 7.82 -8.74
C TYR A 65 1.89 7.17 -8.14
N SER A 66 1.81 6.80 -6.86
CA SER A 66 2.95 6.21 -6.13
C SER A 66 3.40 4.89 -6.75
N ASN A 67 2.45 4.02 -7.13
CA ASN A 67 2.74 2.73 -7.74
C ASN A 67 3.27 2.86 -9.18
N ILE A 68 2.83 3.86 -9.95
CA ILE A 68 3.43 4.16 -11.26
C ILE A 68 4.89 4.57 -11.12
N VAL A 69 5.18 5.47 -10.18
CA VAL A 69 6.57 5.91 -9.91
C VAL A 69 7.40 4.71 -9.45
N GLY A 70 6.86 3.87 -8.56
CA GLY A 70 7.50 2.63 -8.13
C GLY A 70 7.85 1.69 -9.30
N ALA A 71 6.91 1.45 -10.20
CA ALA A 71 7.14 0.64 -11.41
C ALA A 71 8.22 1.25 -12.32
N TYR A 72 8.20 2.57 -12.51
CA TYR A 72 9.19 3.28 -13.33
C TYR A 72 10.60 3.21 -12.72
N THR A 73 10.71 3.43 -11.40
CA THR A 73 12.00 3.44 -10.69
C THR A 73 12.64 2.06 -10.62
N ILE A 74 11.86 1.02 -10.31
CA ILE A 74 12.39 -0.36 -10.26
C ILE A 74 12.78 -0.84 -11.67
N GLY A 75 12.05 -0.38 -12.69
CA GLY A 75 12.21 -0.81 -14.07
C GLY A 75 12.04 -2.31 -14.24
N SER A 76 12.46 -2.85 -15.39
CA SER A 76 12.35 -4.29 -15.67
C SER A 76 13.42 -5.15 -14.98
N ASN A 77 14.35 -4.52 -14.25
CA ASN A 77 15.48 -5.17 -13.59
C ASN A 77 15.03 -6.13 -12.48
N ASN A 78 14.01 -5.72 -11.71
CA ASN A 78 13.38 -6.57 -10.70
C ASN A 78 11.95 -6.91 -11.12
N LYS A 79 11.82 -7.92 -11.98
CA LYS A 79 10.54 -8.30 -12.61
C LYS A 79 9.41 -8.50 -11.61
N LYS A 80 9.68 -9.12 -10.46
CA LYS A 80 8.65 -9.42 -9.46
C LYS A 80 8.07 -8.14 -8.82
N GLU A 81 8.93 -7.19 -8.47
CA GLU A 81 8.50 -5.90 -7.92
C GLU A 81 7.85 -5.04 -9.00
N PHE A 82 8.39 -5.06 -10.22
CA PHE A 82 7.78 -4.38 -11.36
C PHE A 82 6.34 -4.84 -11.58
N TYR A 83 6.11 -6.16 -11.69
CA TYR A 83 4.74 -6.69 -11.83
C TYR A 83 3.88 -6.42 -10.60
N GLY A 84 4.46 -6.41 -9.39
CA GLY A 84 3.75 -6.00 -8.18
C GLY A 84 3.20 -4.57 -8.29
N TYR A 85 4.04 -3.60 -8.64
CA TYR A 85 3.64 -2.20 -8.84
C TYR A 85 2.64 -2.01 -9.98
N ILE A 86 2.79 -2.74 -11.10
CA ILE A 86 1.83 -2.68 -12.21
C ILE A 86 0.44 -3.18 -11.76
N ASN A 87 0.38 -4.30 -11.03
CA ASN A 87 -0.88 -4.80 -10.52
C ASN A 87 -1.50 -3.83 -9.50
N TYR A 88 -0.71 -3.25 -8.59
CA TYR A 88 -1.23 -2.22 -7.67
C TYR A 88 -1.77 -1.01 -8.44
N THR A 89 -1.07 -0.57 -9.48
CA THR A 89 -1.53 0.53 -10.36
C THR A 89 -2.91 0.23 -10.97
N LEU A 90 -3.11 -0.97 -11.49
CA LEU A 90 -4.41 -1.40 -12.05
C LEU A 90 -5.49 -1.45 -10.96
N GLY A 91 -5.15 -1.95 -9.77
CA GLY A 91 -6.04 -1.96 -8.61
C GLY A 91 -6.50 -0.56 -8.22
N CYS A 92 -5.57 0.38 -8.11
CA CYS A 92 -5.86 1.77 -7.79
C CYS A 92 -6.75 2.43 -8.85
N LEU A 93 -6.50 2.19 -10.13
CA LEU A 93 -7.31 2.75 -11.21
C LEU A 93 -8.78 2.31 -11.11
N LEU A 94 -9.01 1.01 -10.86
CA LEU A 94 -10.36 0.48 -10.69
C LEU A 94 -11.03 1.04 -9.43
N PHE A 95 -10.28 1.23 -8.35
CA PHE A 95 -10.78 1.86 -7.13
C PHE A 95 -11.15 3.33 -7.35
N VAL A 96 -10.35 4.11 -8.08
CA VAL A 96 -10.69 5.49 -8.46
C VAL A 96 -12.04 5.51 -9.20
N ILE A 97 -12.19 4.68 -10.23
CA ILE A 97 -13.41 4.63 -11.04
C ILE A 97 -14.60 4.18 -10.19
N GLY A 98 -14.44 3.12 -9.39
CA GLY A 98 -15.48 2.59 -8.52
C GLY A 98 -15.95 3.61 -7.47
N SER A 99 -15.01 4.30 -6.82
CA SER A 99 -15.32 5.31 -5.81
C SER A 99 -16.00 6.55 -6.40
N ILE A 100 -15.55 7.03 -7.58
CA ILE A 100 -16.24 8.12 -8.27
C ILE A 100 -17.67 7.68 -8.66
N TYR A 101 -17.84 6.46 -9.15
CA TYR A 101 -19.15 5.93 -9.52
C TYR A 101 -20.11 5.87 -8.32
N CYS A 102 -19.64 5.39 -7.16
CA CYS A 102 -20.41 5.35 -5.91
C CYS A 102 -20.95 6.72 -5.46
N CYS A 103 -20.30 7.84 -5.83
CA CYS A 103 -20.81 9.18 -5.52
C CYS A 103 -22.18 9.45 -6.19
N PHE A 104 -22.48 8.77 -7.29
CA PHE A 104 -23.71 8.98 -8.06
C PHE A 104 -24.64 7.76 -8.02
N LYS A 105 -24.06 6.55 -8.02
CA LYS A 105 -24.80 5.30 -8.06
C LYS A 105 -24.04 4.20 -7.35
N ASP A 106 -24.65 3.64 -6.31
CA ASP A 106 -24.12 2.48 -5.62
C ASP A 106 -24.93 1.24 -6.01
N ASP A 107 -24.40 0.46 -6.95
CA ASP A 107 -25.06 -0.73 -7.49
C ASP A 107 -24.05 -1.86 -7.72
N SER A 108 -24.47 -2.97 -8.34
CA SER A 108 -23.56 -4.11 -8.54
C SER A 108 -22.29 -3.79 -9.34
N LEU A 109 -22.25 -2.71 -10.12
CA LEU A 109 -21.06 -2.32 -10.87
C LEU A 109 -19.97 -1.76 -9.95
N SER A 110 -20.30 -0.92 -8.97
CA SER A 110 -19.32 -0.41 -8.00
C SER A 110 -18.65 -1.54 -7.24
N VAL A 111 -19.47 -2.48 -6.74
CA VAL A 111 -18.99 -3.66 -6.01
C VAL A 111 -18.05 -4.51 -6.89
N LYS A 112 -18.41 -4.73 -8.17
CA LYS A 112 -17.54 -5.46 -9.10
C LYS A 112 -16.20 -4.75 -9.34
N LEU A 113 -16.21 -3.42 -9.49
CA LEU A 113 -14.99 -2.63 -9.66
C LEU A 113 -14.06 -2.76 -8.44
N PHE A 114 -14.63 -2.73 -7.23
CA PHE A 114 -13.86 -2.95 -6.00
C PHE A 114 -13.32 -4.38 -5.90
N ILE A 115 -14.08 -5.40 -6.31
CA ILE A 115 -13.58 -6.79 -6.33
C ILE A 115 -12.42 -6.96 -7.30
N PHE A 116 -12.55 -6.44 -8.53
CA PHE A 116 -11.46 -6.53 -9.50
C PHE A 116 -10.25 -5.74 -9.01
N GLY A 117 -10.44 -4.53 -8.48
CA GLY A 117 -9.35 -3.72 -7.98
C GLY A 117 -8.61 -4.35 -6.80
N SER A 118 -9.33 -4.93 -5.84
CA SER A 118 -8.72 -5.60 -4.68
C SER A 118 -8.02 -6.90 -5.08
N SER A 119 -8.54 -7.61 -6.09
CA SER A 119 -7.88 -8.78 -6.66
C SER A 119 -6.54 -8.41 -7.29
N PHE A 120 -6.44 -7.26 -7.96
CA PHE A 120 -5.18 -6.74 -8.47
C PHE A 120 -4.19 -6.39 -7.34
N PHE A 121 -4.64 -5.79 -6.24
CA PHE A 121 -3.78 -5.61 -5.06
C PHE A 121 -3.26 -6.95 -4.52
N LEU A 122 -4.12 -7.96 -4.41
CA LEU A 122 -3.73 -9.28 -3.95
C LEU A 122 -2.70 -9.93 -4.88
N ILE A 123 -2.92 -9.90 -6.20
CA ILE A 123 -1.96 -10.41 -7.18
C ILE A 123 -0.63 -9.68 -7.07
N GLY A 124 -0.64 -8.34 -6.95
CA GLY A 124 0.58 -7.57 -6.79
C GLY A 124 1.35 -7.92 -5.51
N ALA A 125 0.64 -8.15 -4.40
CA ALA A 125 1.25 -8.54 -3.14
C ALA A 125 1.90 -9.93 -3.24
N LEU A 126 1.23 -10.86 -3.93
CA LEU A 126 1.79 -12.18 -4.25
C LEU A 126 3.02 -12.06 -5.15
N CYS A 127 3.04 -11.13 -6.12
CA CYS A 127 4.22 -10.88 -6.95
C CYS A 127 5.43 -10.47 -6.11
N PHE A 128 5.27 -9.56 -5.14
CA PHE A 128 6.39 -9.13 -4.27
C PHE A 128 7.04 -10.30 -3.52
N MET A 129 6.23 -11.28 -3.11
CA MET A 129 6.70 -12.47 -2.39
C MET A 129 7.08 -13.66 -3.28
N TYR A 130 6.72 -13.63 -4.56
CA TYR A 130 6.86 -14.79 -5.44
C TYR A 130 8.32 -15.21 -5.57
N GLY A 131 8.57 -16.50 -5.41
CA GLY A 131 9.89 -17.10 -5.59
C GLY A 131 10.90 -16.79 -4.48
N ILE A 132 10.49 -16.18 -3.36
CA ILE A 132 11.38 -16.03 -2.20
C ILE A 132 11.55 -17.39 -1.51
N THR A 133 12.78 -17.90 -1.52
CA THR A 133 13.15 -19.15 -0.84
C THR A 133 13.40 -18.93 0.66
N TYR A 134 13.28 -19.99 1.47
CA TYR A 134 13.58 -19.93 2.92
C TYR A 134 14.99 -19.37 3.23
N ARG A 135 15.99 -19.75 2.43
CA ARG A 135 17.36 -19.23 2.57
C ARG A 135 17.44 -17.73 2.30
N GLN A 136 16.67 -17.22 1.34
CA GLN A 136 16.60 -15.79 1.06
C GLN A 136 15.86 -15.03 2.16
N ILE A 137 14.78 -15.58 2.73
CA ILE A 137 14.06 -14.98 3.86
C ILE A 137 15.02 -14.73 5.04
N LYS A 138 15.88 -15.70 5.37
CA LYS A 138 16.85 -15.58 6.47
C LYS A 138 17.85 -14.43 6.30
N ASN A 139 18.14 -14.05 5.06
CA ASN A 139 19.12 -13.02 4.72
C ASN A 139 18.47 -11.69 4.28
N MET A 140 17.14 -11.63 4.21
CA MET A 140 16.40 -10.44 3.82
C MET A 140 16.29 -9.48 5.00
N ASP A 141 16.28 -8.18 4.73
CA ASP A 141 15.94 -7.20 5.76
C ASP A 141 14.53 -7.51 6.29
N TRP A 142 14.43 -7.71 7.61
CA TRP A 142 13.16 -8.03 8.27
C TRP A 142 12.12 -6.93 8.05
N ARG A 143 12.54 -5.68 7.86
CA ARG A 143 11.66 -4.54 7.57
C ARG A 143 11.01 -4.72 6.20
N LEU A 144 11.77 -5.13 5.20
CA LEU A 144 11.25 -5.41 3.85
C LEU A 144 10.29 -6.60 3.87
N LEU A 145 10.65 -7.67 4.59
CA LEU A 145 9.77 -8.81 4.76
C LEU A 145 8.45 -8.42 5.45
N PHE A 146 8.53 -7.56 6.47
CA PHE A 146 7.36 -7.02 7.16
C PHE A 146 6.45 -6.26 6.18
N VAL A 147 7.00 -5.36 5.34
CA VAL A 147 6.24 -4.64 4.30
C VAL A 147 5.48 -5.62 3.40
N TYR A 148 6.14 -6.68 2.91
CA TYR A 148 5.49 -7.67 2.05
C TYR A 148 4.34 -8.40 2.74
N ILE A 149 4.54 -8.79 4.01
CA ILE A 149 3.51 -9.51 4.78
C ILE A 149 2.31 -8.60 5.06
N VAL A 150 2.52 -7.37 5.53
CA VAL A 150 1.39 -6.48 5.85
C VAL A 150 0.63 -6.06 4.60
N ASN A 151 1.31 -5.86 3.46
CA ASN A 151 0.66 -5.59 2.18
C ASN A 151 -0.15 -6.80 1.69
N LEU A 152 0.35 -8.02 1.89
CA LEU A 152 -0.41 -9.23 1.56
C LEU A 152 -1.67 -9.37 2.42
N ILE A 153 -1.54 -9.25 3.75
CA ILE A 153 -2.68 -9.37 4.65
C ILE A 153 -3.69 -8.25 4.38
N GLY A 154 -3.23 -7.00 4.21
CA GLY A 154 -4.08 -5.87 3.83
C GLY A 154 -4.85 -6.11 2.54
N SER A 155 -4.20 -6.68 1.52
CA SER A 155 -4.82 -7.03 0.24
C SER A 155 -5.88 -8.14 0.38
N ILE A 156 -5.64 -9.12 1.26
CA ILE A 156 -6.61 -10.17 1.59
C ILE A 156 -7.85 -9.53 2.24
N LEU A 157 -7.66 -8.67 3.24
CA LEU A 157 -8.76 -8.00 3.94
C LEU A 157 -9.59 -7.15 2.97
N PHE A 158 -8.93 -6.37 2.10
CA PHE A 158 -9.60 -5.61 1.05
C PHE A 158 -10.38 -6.51 0.11
N THR A 159 -9.81 -7.64 -0.30
CA THR A 159 -10.52 -8.57 -1.20
C THR A 159 -11.76 -9.15 -0.55
N VAL A 160 -11.64 -9.63 0.69
CA VAL A 160 -12.79 -10.15 1.45
C VAL A 160 -13.85 -9.07 1.63
N ALA A 161 -13.46 -7.87 2.05
CA ALA A 161 -14.37 -6.73 2.19
C ALA A 161 -15.13 -6.41 0.89
N SER A 162 -14.42 -6.32 -0.24
CA SER A 162 -15.02 -6.09 -1.57
C SER A 162 -16.11 -7.10 -1.89
N PHE A 163 -15.90 -8.39 -1.61
CA PHE A 163 -16.91 -9.43 -1.81
C PHE A 163 -18.10 -9.28 -0.84
N LEU A 164 -17.85 -8.89 0.40
CA LEU A 164 -18.90 -8.74 1.40
C LEU A 164 -19.87 -7.60 1.10
N PHE A 165 -19.49 -6.59 0.31
CA PHE A 165 -20.41 -5.56 -0.16
C PHE A 165 -21.55 -6.07 -1.04
N PHE A 166 -21.48 -7.30 -1.57
CA PHE A 166 -22.66 -7.93 -2.21
C PHE A 166 -23.78 -8.29 -1.21
N TYR A 167 -23.46 -8.36 0.07
CA TYR A 167 -24.33 -8.86 1.11
C TYR A 167 -24.62 -7.73 2.11
N PRO A 168 -25.79 -7.06 2.02
CA PRO A 168 -26.10 -5.89 2.85
C PRO A 168 -25.97 -6.14 4.36
N GLN A 169 -26.24 -7.36 4.83
CA GLN A 169 -26.09 -7.73 6.24
C GLN A 169 -24.64 -7.69 6.75
N PHE A 170 -23.66 -7.72 5.85
CA PHE A 170 -22.23 -7.65 6.18
C PHE A 170 -21.62 -6.29 5.87
N TYR A 171 -22.41 -5.28 5.49
CA TYR A 171 -21.92 -3.96 5.06
C TYR A 171 -20.96 -3.33 6.09
N ASN A 172 -21.38 -3.23 7.36
CA ASN A 172 -20.54 -2.64 8.41
C ASN A 172 -19.26 -3.45 8.63
N TYR A 173 -19.35 -4.77 8.57
CA TYR A 173 -18.19 -5.64 8.71
C TYR A 173 -17.21 -5.46 7.53
N ALA A 174 -17.71 -5.31 6.30
CA ALA A 174 -16.89 -4.97 5.14
C ALA A 174 -16.17 -3.61 5.31
N CYS A 175 -16.85 -2.61 5.87
CA CYS A 175 -16.25 -1.31 6.17
C CYS A 175 -15.10 -1.45 7.19
N TYR A 176 -15.29 -2.23 8.27
CA TYR A 176 -14.23 -2.49 9.25
C TYR A 176 -13.03 -3.24 8.63
N LEU A 177 -13.26 -4.21 7.75
CA LEU A 177 -12.18 -4.89 7.06
C LEU A 177 -11.38 -3.96 6.14
N TYR A 178 -12.04 -3.00 5.47
CA TYR A 178 -11.30 -1.94 4.76
C TYR A 178 -10.49 -1.07 5.73
N ILE A 179 -11.03 -0.69 6.88
CA ILE A 179 -10.27 0.08 7.89
C ILE A 179 -9.02 -0.70 8.34
N GLU A 180 -9.18 -1.96 8.73
CA GLU A 180 -8.09 -2.82 9.18
C GLU A 180 -7.04 -3.04 8.09
N GLY A 181 -7.48 -3.29 6.85
CA GLY A 181 -6.58 -3.40 5.70
C GLY A 181 -5.79 -2.11 5.45
N SER A 182 -6.44 -0.94 5.57
CA SER A 182 -5.77 0.36 5.40
C SER A 182 -4.77 0.65 6.51
N ILE A 183 -5.04 0.20 7.75
CA ILE A 183 -4.06 0.26 8.85
C ILE A 183 -2.83 -0.58 8.51
N LEU A 184 -3.00 -1.80 8.00
CA LEU A 184 -1.89 -2.65 7.58
C LEU A 184 -1.07 -2.03 6.43
N PHE A 185 -1.74 -1.47 5.43
CA PHE A 185 -1.05 -0.74 4.35
C PHE A 185 -0.33 0.52 4.86
N THR A 186 -0.91 1.22 5.84
CA THR A 186 -0.26 2.36 6.50
C THR A 186 1.03 1.93 7.19
N LEU A 187 1.02 0.78 7.87
CA LEU A 187 2.23 0.19 8.46
C LEU A 187 3.26 -0.18 7.39
N GLY A 188 2.83 -0.77 6.27
CA GLY A 188 3.72 -1.09 5.15
C GLY A 188 4.42 0.15 4.60
N THR A 189 3.65 1.18 4.25
CA THR A 189 4.18 2.44 3.72
C THR A 189 5.04 3.21 4.73
N TRP A 190 4.76 3.10 6.03
CA TRP A 190 5.63 3.64 7.08
C TRP A 190 6.99 2.94 7.11
N PHE A 191 7.02 1.62 6.98
CA PHE A 191 8.28 0.89 6.94
C PHE A 191 9.06 1.15 5.63
N ASP A 192 8.38 1.38 4.51
CA ASP A 192 9.02 1.81 3.27
C ASP A 192 9.78 3.14 3.43
N TYR A 193 9.20 4.09 4.17
CA TYR A 193 9.88 5.32 4.58
C TYR A 193 11.18 5.03 5.33
N ILE A 194 11.09 4.20 6.37
CA ILE A 194 12.24 3.86 7.22
C ILE A 194 13.32 3.15 6.41
N ILE A 195 12.96 2.25 5.50
CA ILE A 195 13.90 1.56 4.61
C ILE A 195 14.58 2.55 3.68
N TYR A 196 13.82 3.43 3.01
CA TYR A 196 14.37 4.42 2.10
C TYR A 196 15.36 5.36 2.81
N ILE A 197 14.97 5.89 3.97
CA ILE A 197 15.82 6.79 4.75
C ILE A 197 17.11 6.08 5.18
N ASN A 198 17.01 4.86 5.73
CA ASN A 198 18.20 4.12 6.17
C ASN A 198 19.16 3.79 5.03
N ASN A 199 18.64 3.40 3.86
CA ASN A 199 19.48 3.07 2.71
C ASN A 199 20.20 4.31 2.15
N ASN A 200 19.59 5.50 2.23
CA ASN A 200 20.23 6.75 1.81
C ASN A 200 21.15 7.36 2.87
N ILE A 201 20.97 7.03 4.16
CA ILE A 201 21.90 7.42 5.23
C ILE A 201 23.24 6.67 5.09
N ILE A 202 23.22 5.44 4.57
CA ILE A 202 24.42 4.59 4.42
C ILE A 202 25.30 5.00 3.22
N LEU A 203 24.89 6.00 2.42
CA LEU A 203 25.71 6.60 1.37
C LEU A 203 26.20 7.99 1.76
N PRO A 204 27.26 8.12 2.58
CA PRO A 204 28.20 9.22 2.42
C PRO A 204 29.16 8.87 1.27
N ASN A 205 29.38 9.84 0.37
CA ASN A 205 30.45 9.79 -0.64
C ASN A 205 31.79 9.42 -0.04
#